data_AF-A0A7S1K154-F1
#
_entry.id   AF-A0A7S1K154-F1
#
_cell.length_a   1.000
_cell.length_b   1.000
_cell.length_c   1.000
_cell.angle_alpha   90.00
_cell.angle_beta   90.00
_cell.angle_gamma   90.00
#
_symmetry.space_group_name_H-M   'P 1'
#
loop_
_entity.id
_entity.type
_entity.pdbx_description
1 polymer ?
#
loop_
_entity_poly.entity_id
_entity_poly.type
_entity_poly.pdbx_seq_one_letter_code
_entity_poly.pdbx_strand_id
1 'polypeptide(L)'
;SSVVGGAGLGALNPDDQEDLQRLYNWVDEIPLSRPKKNISRDFADGVLMAEVVSHLFPKLVELHNYSAANSVAKKVYNWNTLNQRVFKKMGFQLESTDVDDVVNAKPYTIEKILRQFQIMSDVYRVRVATRQTMEPTSGHMPGLPSSMQQQPPSPPIHTSPPHQPVAPAAPSRPTPP
;
A
#
# COMPACT_ATOMS: atom_id res chain seq x y z
N SER A 1 30.32 14.78 -13.55
CA SER A 1 30.28 14.15 -12.21
C SER A 1 29.37 14.97 -11.33
N SER A 2 28.08 14.64 -11.28
CA SER A 2 27.45 13.90 -10.18
C SER A 2 27.59 14.61 -8.83
N VAL A 3 26.52 15.28 -8.39
CA VAL A 3 25.60 14.73 -7.38
C VAL A 3 24.29 15.54 -7.40
N VAL A 4 23.22 14.90 -7.85
CA VAL A 4 21.85 15.22 -7.50
C VAL A 4 21.54 14.52 -6.17
N GLY A 5 21.04 15.22 -5.16
CA GLY A 5 20.71 14.59 -3.89
C GLY A 5 20.46 15.57 -2.76
N GLY A 6 19.22 16.08 -2.69
CA GLY A 6 18.78 16.96 -1.63
C GLY A 6 17.51 17.68 -2.04
N ALA A 7 16.44 16.93 -2.30
CA ALA A 7 15.11 17.52 -2.37
C ALA A 7 14.77 18.01 -0.95
N GLY A 8 15.13 19.26 -0.67
CA GLY A 8 14.66 19.97 0.51
C GLY A 8 13.15 19.88 0.53
N LEU A 9 12.64 19.43 1.67
CA LEU A 9 11.22 19.34 2.01
C LEU A 9 10.47 20.51 1.38
N GLY A 10 9.42 20.23 0.59
CA GLY A 10 8.61 21.25 -0.07
C GLY A 10 8.20 22.30 0.98
N ALA A 11 8.80 23.48 0.90
CA ALA A 11 8.93 24.38 2.04
C ALA A 11 7.55 24.88 2.47
N LEU A 12 6.99 24.26 3.51
CA LEU A 12 6.01 24.93 4.34
C LEU A 12 6.72 26.08 5.02
N ASN A 13 6.30 27.30 4.73
CA ASN A 13 6.62 28.43 5.56
C ASN A 13 5.76 28.34 6.83
N PRO A 14 6.35 28.17 8.01
CA PRO A 14 5.58 28.08 9.26
C PRO A 14 4.84 29.39 9.60
N ASP A 15 5.24 30.50 8.98
CA ASP A 15 4.62 31.82 9.14
C ASP A 15 3.42 32.04 8.20
N ASP A 16 3.26 31.20 7.17
CA ASP A 16 2.13 31.27 6.23
C ASP A 16 0.91 30.58 6.84
N GLN A 17 0.21 31.31 7.71
CA GLN A 17 -0.95 30.83 8.46
C GLN A 17 -2.07 30.26 7.56
N GLU A 18 -2.24 30.81 6.36
CA GLU A 18 -3.22 30.32 5.39
C GLU A 18 -2.89 28.90 4.90
N ASP A 19 -1.61 28.60 4.66
CA ASP A 19 -1.17 27.28 4.21
C ASP A 19 -1.38 26.23 5.29
N LEU A 20 -1.08 26.58 6.54
CA LEU A 20 -1.34 25.72 7.70
C LEU A 20 -2.84 25.46 7.88
N GLN A 21 -3.68 26.50 7.73
CA GLN A 21 -5.13 26.33 7.82
C GLN A 21 -5.66 25.40 6.72
N ARG A 22 -5.18 25.56 5.48
CA ARG A 22 -5.54 24.67 4.36
C ARG A 22 -5.12 23.22 4.65
N LEU A 23 -3.93 23.04 5.21
CA LEU A 23 -3.44 21.72 5.61
C LEU A 23 -4.34 21.09 6.69
N TYR A 24 -4.69 21.84 7.74
CA TYR A 24 -5.56 21.34 8.80
C TYR A 24 -6.96 20.97 8.29
N ASN A 25 -7.55 21.82 7.46
CA ASN A 25 -8.84 21.52 6.83
C ASN A 25 -8.78 20.23 6.01
N TRP A 26 -7.71 20.02 5.24
CA TRP A 26 -7.50 18.78 4.49
C TRP A 26 -7.43 17.54 5.40
N VAL A 27 -6.76 17.61 6.56
CA VAL A 27 -6.74 16.47 7.51
C VAL A 27 -8.12 16.27 8.18
N ASP A 28 -8.92 17.33 8.32
CA ASP A 28 -10.27 17.25 8.90
C ASP A 28 -11.31 16.67 7.94
N GLU A 29 -11.08 16.74 6.63
CA GLU A 29 -11.90 16.04 5.63
C GLU A 29 -11.73 14.51 5.72
N ILE A 30 -10.64 14.03 6.31
CA ILE A 30 -10.37 12.60 6.47
C ILE A 30 -11.08 12.08 7.73
N PRO A 31 -11.93 11.04 7.62
CA PRO A 31 -12.65 10.46 8.75
C PRO A 31 -11.70 9.62 9.61
N LEU A 32 -11.01 10.28 10.54
CA LEU A 32 -10.13 9.64 11.51
C LEU A 32 -10.93 9.08 12.70
N SER A 33 -10.39 8.04 13.33
CA SER A 33 -11.03 7.31 14.43
C SER A 33 -11.24 8.15 15.70
N ARG A 34 -10.46 9.22 15.86
CA ARG A 34 -10.49 10.08 17.05
C ARG A 34 -10.42 11.57 16.67
N PRO A 35 -11.13 12.44 17.39
CA PRO A 35 -11.07 13.89 17.18
C PRO A 35 -9.71 14.42 17.58
N LYS A 36 -9.17 15.35 16.78
CA LYS A 36 -7.88 15.99 17.03
C LYS A 36 -8.07 17.14 18.01
N LYS A 37 -7.27 17.19 19.07
CA LYS A 37 -7.20 18.33 20.01
C LYS A 37 -5.87 19.06 19.93
N ASN A 38 -4.79 18.32 19.69
CA ASN A 38 -3.44 18.85 19.53
C ASN A 38 -2.73 18.00 18.49
N ILE A 39 -2.64 18.49 17.25
CA ILE A 39 -2.18 17.69 16.11
C ILE A 39 -0.79 17.09 16.33
N SER A 40 0.14 17.85 16.92
CA SER A 40 1.50 17.36 17.21
C SER A 40 1.49 16.18 18.19
N ARG A 41 0.65 16.22 19.23
CA ARG A 41 0.51 15.10 20.19
C ARG A 41 -0.29 13.93 19.64
N ASP A 42 -1.37 14.22 18.94
CA ASP A 42 -2.31 13.20 18.44
C ASP A 42 -1.69 12.34 17.33
N PHE A 43 -0.75 12.90 16.56
CA PHE A 43 0.01 12.19 15.53
C PHE A 43 1.34 11.63 16.03
N ALA A 44 1.83 12.00 17.22
CA ALA A 44 3.16 11.60 17.69
C ALA A 44 3.37 10.08 17.74
N ASP A 45 2.32 9.29 17.93
CA ASP A 45 2.38 7.83 17.95
C ASP A 45 2.34 7.17 16.56
N GLY A 46 2.12 7.95 15.49
CA GLY A 46 2.07 7.49 14.10
C GLY A 46 0.76 6.78 13.70
N VAL A 47 -0.16 6.52 14.64
CA VAL A 47 -1.40 5.78 14.33
C VAL A 47 -2.33 6.61 13.45
N LEU A 48 -2.54 7.89 13.79
CA LEU A 48 -3.34 8.78 12.96
C LEU A 48 -2.74 8.98 11.56
N MET A 49 -1.42 8.99 11.45
CA MET A 49 -0.77 9.05 10.14
C MET A 49 -1.05 7.78 9.32
N ALA A 50 -1.03 6.60 9.95
CA ALA A 50 -1.41 5.36 9.30
C ALA A 50 -2.89 5.35 8.85
N GLU A 51 -3.79 5.93 9.64
CA GLU A 51 -5.20 6.10 9.25
C GLU A 51 -5.37 7.03 8.04
N VAL A 52 -4.67 8.17 8.02
CA VAL A 52 -4.63 9.09 6.87
C VAL A 52 -4.20 8.33 5.61
N VAL A 53 -3.12 7.56 5.70
CA VAL A 53 -2.65 6.73 4.58
C VAL A 53 -3.68 5.67 4.20
N SER A 54 -4.33 5.02 5.17
CA SER A 54 -5.30 3.95 4.92
C SER A 54 -6.55 4.46 4.22
N HIS A 55 -6.98 5.69 4.53
CA HIS A 55 -8.14 6.30 3.90
C HIS A 55 -7.88 6.58 2.41
N LEU A 56 -6.70 7.11 2.08
CA LEU A 56 -6.34 7.51 0.72
C LEU A 56 -5.78 6.35 -0.12
N PHE A 57 -5.05 5.43 0.52
CA PHE A 57 -4.32 4.33 -0.11
C PHE A 57 -4.41 3.04 0.74
N PRO A 58 -5.60 2.42 0.85
CA PRO A 58 -5.83 1.27 1.74
C PRO A 58 -4.93 0.05 1.45
N LYS A 59 -4.39 -0.08 0.23
CA LYS A 59 -3.47 -1.17 -0.15
C LYS A 59 -2.01 -0.91 0.24
N LEU A 60 -1.68 0.30 0.68
CA LEU A 60 -0.30 0.69 0.95
C LEU A 60 0.10 0.50 2.42
N VAL A 61 -0.89 0.42 3.30
CA VAL A 61 -0.72 0.34 4.75
C VAL A 61 -1.61 -0.75 5.33
N GLU A 62 -1.13 -1.37 6.39
CA GLU A 62 -1.84 -2.41 7.14
C GLU A 62 -1.97 -1.91 8.58
N LEU A 63 -3.16 -1.45 8.96
CA LEU A 63 -3.38 -0.77 10.25
C LEU A 63 -3.02 -1.63 11.47
N HIS A 64 -3.13 -2.96 11.37
CA HIS A 64 -2.78 -3.88 12.46
C HIS A 64 -1.29 -3.83 12.87
N ASN A 65 -0.41 -3.30 12.01
CA ASN A 65 1.01 -3.12 12.32
C ASN A 65 1.28 -1.90 13.22
N TYR A 66 0.27 -1.06 13.47
CA TYR A 66 0.40 0.20 14.21
C TYR A 66 -0.50 0.17 15.43
N SER A 67 0.10 0.08 16.61
CA SER A 67 -0.63 0.12 17.88
C SER A 67 -0.44 1.47 18.55
N ALA A 68 -1.49 1.99 19.20
CA ALA A 68 -1.42 3.20 20.01
C ALA A 68 -0.30 3.07 21.06
N ALA A 69 0.51 4.13 21.18
CA ALA A 69 1.77 4.04 21.91
C ALA A 69 2.07 5.31 22.72
N ASN A 70 2.39 5.11 23.99
CA ASN A 70 2.86 6.18 24.88
C ASN A 70 4.39 6.19 25.05
N SER A 71 5.05 5.05 24.84
CA SER A 71 6.51 4.92 24.93
C SER A 71 7.18 5.41 23.64
N VAL A 72 8.23 6.24 23.79
CA VAL A 72 9.07 6.74 22.69
C VAL A 72 9.51 5.60 21.76
N ALA A 73 10.02 4.50 22.30
CA ALA A 73 10.48 3.36 21.50
C ALA A 73 9.38 2.77 20.59
N LYS A 74 8.15 2.67 21.11
CA LYS A 74 7.00 2.16 20.34
C LYS A 74 6.55 3.18 19.28
N LYS A 75 6.57 4.47 19.60
CA LYS A 75 6.27 5.53 18.63
C LYS A 75 7.29 5.54 17.49
N VAL A 76 8.58 5.44 17.80
CA VAL A 76 9.68 5.31 16.82
C VAL A 76 9.48 4.08 15.93
N TYR A 77 9.09 2.94 16.51
CA TYR A 77 8.76 1.74 15.73
C TYR A 77 7.63 1.98 14.72
N ASN A 78 6.53 2.62 15.15
CA ASN A 78 5.42 2.96 14.26
C ASN A 78 5.87 3.89 13.12
N TRP A 79 6.60 4.97 13.44
CA TRP A 79 7.09 5.92 12.43
C TRP A 79 8.10 5.29 11.46
N ASN A 80 9.02 4.46 11.94
CA ASN A 80 9.94 3.74 11.07
C ASN A 80 9.23 2.76 10.14
N THR A 81 8.16 2.11 10.62
CA THR A 81 7.34 1.22 9.80
C THR A 81 6.63 2.00 8.69
N LEU A 82 6.04 3.16 8.99
CA LEU A 82 5.48 4.07 7.97
C LEU A 82 6.55 4.48 6.96
N ASN A 83 7.71 4.89 7.44
CA ASN A 83 8.80 5.38 6.60
C ASN A 83 9.26 4.33 5.58
N GLN A 84 9.48 3.10 6.05
CA GLN A 84 10.00 2.01 5.23
C GLN A 84 8.94 1.41 4.29
N ARG A 85 7.69 1.26 4.77
CA ARG A 85 6.65 0.53 4.02
C ARG A 85 5.76 1.42 3.16
N VAL A 86 5.60 2.69 3.52
CA VAL A 86 4.67 3.62 2.89
C VAL A 86 5.43 4.74 2.18
N PHE A 87 6.14 5.59 2.93
CA PHE A 87 6.73 6.81 2.38
C PHE A 87 7.75 6.51 1.29
N LYS A 88 8.62 5.52 1.51
CA LYS A 88 9.60 5.06 0.52
C LYS A 88 8.96 4.66 -0.82
N LYS A 89 7.76 4.07 -0.81
CA LYS A 89 7.03 3.70 -2.04
C LYS A 89 6.47 4.93 -2.76
N MET A 90 6.04 5.93 -2.02
CA MET A 90 5.58 7.21 -2.56
C MET A 90 6.72 8.06 -3.12
N GLY A 91 7.95 7.81 -2.68
CA GLY A 91 9.15 8.46 -3.21
C GLY A 91 9.76 9.52 -2.29
N PHE A 92 9.39 9.50 -1.01
CA PHE A 92 10.03 10.34 0.02
C PHE A 92 10.36 9.49 1.26
N GLN A 93 11.26 9.97 2.10
CA GLN A 93 11.66 9.28 3.30
C GLN A 93 11.98 10.31 4.38
N LEU A 94 11.59 10.03 5.62
CA LEU A 94 11.90 10.85 6.77
C LEU A 94 13.32 10.55 7.25
N GLU A 95 14.04 11.59 7.69
CA GLU A 95 15.31 11.43 8.39
C GLU A 95 15.08 11.00 9.84
N SER A 96 16.11 10.47 10.50
CA SER A 96 16.02 10.10 11.92
C SER A 96 15.64 11.28 12.79
N THR A 97 16.15 12.48 12.47
CA THR A 97 15.81 13.73 13.16
C THR A 97 14.33 14.07 13.07
N ASP A 98 13.68 13.87 11.92
CA ASP A 98 12.25 14.11 11.77
C ASP A 98 11.43 13.11 12.59
N VAL A 99 11.87 11.85 12.64
CA VAL A 99 11.25 10.80 13.45
C VAL A 99 11.37 11.13 14.94
N ASP A 100 12.56 11.52 15.41
CA ASP A 100 12.77 11.95 16.79
C ASP A 100 11.91 13.18 17.13
N ASP A 101 11.88 14.19 16.26
CA ASP A 101 11.11 15.41 16.48
C ASP A 101 9.59 15.14 16.55
N VAL A 102 9.03 14.31 15.65
CA VAL A 102 7.59 14.02 15.64
C VAL A 102 7.17 13.15 16.83
N VAL A 103 8.02 12.20 17.24
CA VAL A 103 7.77 11.34 18.41
C VAL A 103 7.71 12.16 19.70
N ASN A 104 8.52 13.22 19.78
CA ASN A 104 8.54 14.18 20.88
C ASN A 104 7.47 15.28 20.74
N ALA A 105 6.57 15.19 19.75
CA ALA A 105 5.52 16.16 19.47
C ALA A 105 6.07 17.59 19.30
N LYS A 106 7.25 17.73 18.70
CA LYS A 106 7.84 19.02 18.40
C LYS A 106 6.91 19.81 17.47
N PRO A 107 6.61 21.09 17.77
CA PRO A 107 5.76 21.91 16.92
C PRO A 107 6.28 21.99 15.48
N TYR A 108 5.37 22.07 14.51
CA TYR A 108 5.65 22.18 13.07
C TYR A 108 6.23 20.93 12.39
N THR A 109 6.70 19.92 13.13
CA THR A 109 7.27 18.73 12.51
C THR A 109 6.19 17.88 11.83
N ILE A 110 5.05 17.68 12.47
CA ILE A 110 3.97 16.87 11.86
C ILE A 110 3.38 17.57 10.63
N GLU A 111 3.26 18.89 10.67
CA GLU A 111 2.76 19.73 9.60
C GLU A 111 3.66 19.59 8.35
N LYS A 112 4.99 19.65 8.54
CA LYS A 112 5.97 19.37 7.48
C LYS A 112 5.79 17.98 6.87
N ILE A 113 5.65 16.96 7.71
CA ILE A 113 5.45 15.57 7.26
C ILE A 113 4.14 15.43 6.48
N LEU A 114 3.04 16.03 6.98
CA LEU A 114 1.72 15.98 6.35
C LEU A 114 1.71 16.68 5.00
N ARG A 115 2.30 17.88 4.87
CA ARG A 115 2.42 18.53 3.56
C ARG A 115 3.26 17.67 2.61
N GLN A 116 4.41 17.18 3.07
CA GLN A 116 5.25 16.37 2.22
C GLN A 116 4.52 15.13 1.70
N PHE A 117 3.74 14.49 2.58
CA PHE A 117 2.88 13.37 2.23
C PHE A 117 1.77 13.77 1.25
N GLN A 118 1.10 14.91 1.44
CA GLN A 118 0.06 15.41 0.54
C GLN A 118 0.59 15.57 -0.90
N ILE A 119 1.72 16.26 -1.07
CA ILE A 119 2.38 16.44 -2.37
C ILE A 119 2.75 15.09 -2.99
N MET A 120 3.38 14.21 -2.21
CA MET A 120 3.87 12.93 -2.71
C MET A 120 2.73 11.94 -3.01
N SER A 121 1.59 12.08 -2.34
CA SER A 121 0.39 11.31 -2.60
C SER A 121 -0.16 11.59 -4.00
N ASP A 122 -0.21 12.85 -4.42
CA ASP A 122 -0.66 13.22 -5.77
C ASP A 122 0.29 12.70 -6.85
N VAL A 123 1.60 12.84 -6.63
CA VAL A 123 2.62 12.27 -7.52
C VAL A 123 2.50 10.75 -7.60
N TYR A 124 2.27 10.08 -6.47
CA TYR A 124 2.11 8.63 -6.41
C TYR A 124 0.87 8.15 -7.18
N ARG A 125 -0.27 8.87 -7.07
CA ARG A 125 -1.50 8.54 -7.84
C ARG A 125 -1.26 8.54 -9.34
N VAL A 126 -0.60 9.57 -9.86
CA VAL A 126 -0.26 9.66 -11.29
C VAL A 126 0.64 8.50 -11.70
N ARG A 127 1.71 8.23 -10.93
CA ARG A 127 2.66 7.14 -11.21
C ARG A 127 1.99 5.76 -11.25
N VAL A 128 1.03 5.50 -10.36
CA VAL A 128 0.29 4.23 -10.32
C VAL A 128 -0.66 4.13 -11.51
N ALA A 129 -1.38 5.21 -11.86
CA ALA A 129 -2.27 5.24 -13.02
C ALA A 129 -1.51 4.95 -14.33
N THR A 130 -0.37 5.61 -14.56
CA THR A 130 0.45 5.37 -15.77
C THR A 130 1.00 3.95 -15.87
N ARG A 131 1.29 3.30 -14.73
CA ARG A 131 1.77 1.90 -14.73
C ARG A 131 0.67 0.90 -15.08
N GLN A 132 -0.58 1.19 -14.72
CA GLN A 132 -1.72 0.32 -15.04
C GLN A 132 -2.18 0.47 -16.49
N THR A 133 -1.95 1.62 -17.14
CA THR A 133 -2.31 1.82 -18.55
C THR A 133 -1.30 1.24 -19.55
N MET A 134 -0.13 0.81 -19.08
CA MET A 134 0.95 0.24 -19.93
C MET A 134 1.10 -1.28 -19.82
N GLU A 135 0.05 -2.02 -19.44
CA GLU A 135 0.02 -3.47 -19.66
C GLU A 135 -0.13 -3.72 -21.18
N PRO A 136 0.88 -4.30 -21.87
CA PRO A 136 0.67 -4.76 -23.23
C PRO A 136 -0.35 -5.90 -23.19
N THR A 137 -1.43 -5.76 -23.94
CA THR A 137 -2.41 -6.82 -24.18
C THR A 137 -1.70 -8.00 -24.83
N SER A 138 -1.18 -8.91 -24.02
CA SER A 138 -0.71 -10.20 -24.49
C SER A 138 -1.94 -11.05 -24.84
N GLY A 139 -2.31 -11.03 -26.13
CA GLY A 139 -2.93 -12.19 -26.79
C GLY A 139 -4.46 -12.23 -26.94
N HIS A 140 -5.12 -11.20 -27.48
CA HIS A 140 -6.45 -11.41 -28.09
C HIS A 140 -6.62 -10.59 -29.38
N MET A 141 -6.28 -11.21 -30.51
CA MET A 141 -6.65 -10.71 -31.85
C MET A 141 -8.11 -11.10 -32.12
N PRO A 142 -9.02 -10.16 -32.47
CA PRO A 142 -10.32 -10.51 -33.02
C PRO A 142 -10.11 -11.17 -34.38
N GLY A 143 -10.56 -12.41 -34.51
CA GLY A 143 -10.28 -13.29 -35.65
C GLY A 143 -10.77 -12.75 -36.99
N LEU A 144 -9.92 -12.90 -38.00
CA LEU A 144 -10.34 -12.97 -39.39
C LEU A 144 -11.21 -14.23 -39.61
N PRO A 145 -12.21 -14.19 -40.51
CA PRO A 145 -12.96 -15.39 -40.87
C PRO A 145 -12.10 -16.28 -41.76
N SER A 146 -11.63 -17.41 -41.22
CA SER A 146 -10.97 -18.46 -42.00
C SER A 146 -12.00 -19.19 -42.85
N SER A 147 -12.04 -18.85 -44.14
CA SER A 147 -12.71 -19.64 -45.17
C SER A 147 -11.72 -20.59 -45.84
N MET A 148 -12.19 -21.82 -46.08
CA MET A 148 -11.64 -22.84 -46.98
C MET A 148 -10.41 -23.64 -46.56
N GLN A 149 -10.64 -24.85 -46.05
CA GLN A 149 -9.97 -26.05 -46.57
C GLN A 149 -10.88 -27.29 -46.36
N GLN A 150 -11.38 -27.85 -47.47
CA GLN A 150 -12.05 -29.16 -47.56
C GLN A 150 -10.96 -30.26 -47.51
N GLN A 151 -11.11 -31.43 -46.90
CA GLN A 151 -11.87 -32.67 -47.28
C GLN A 151 -11.40 -33.83 -46.34
N PRO A 152 -11.85 -35.11 -46.41
CA PRO A 152 -13.12 -35.78 -46.78
C PRO A 152 -13.65 -36.74 -45.64
N PRO A 153 -14.70 -37.59 -45.82
CA PRO A 153 -15.38 -38.30 -44.71
C PRO A 153 -14.90 -39.75 -44.40
N SER A 154 -14.99 -40.11 -43.11
CA SER A 154 -15.12 -41.37 -42.29
C SER A 154 -14.78 -42.78 -42.83
N PRO A 155 -14.50 -43.80 -41.96
CA PRO A 155 -15.57 -44.72 -41.51
C PRO A 155 -15.34 -45.29 -40.06
N PRO A 156 -15.96 -46.41 -39.57
CA PRO A 156 -16.84 -46.37 -38.40
C PRO A 156 -16.31 -47.13 -37.16
N ILE A 157 -17.07 -46.93 -36.09
CA ILE A 157 -16.98 -47.42 -34.71
C ILE A 157 -16.70 -48.94 -34.58
N HIS A 158 -15.76 -49.31 -33.69
CA HIS A 158 -15.80 -50.60 -33.01
C HIS A 158 -15.91 -50.39 -31.49
N THR A 159 -16.95 -50.99 -30.95
CA THR A 159 -17.44 -50.96 -29.57
C THR A 159 -16.73 -51.96 -28.66
N SER A 160 -16.68 -51.66 -27.36
CA SER A 160 -16.84 -52.56 -26.17
C SER A 160 -15.73 -52.36 -25.10
N PRO A 161 -15.95 -52.76 -23.82
CA PRO A 161 -16.75 -52.06 -22.81
C PRO A 161 -15.94 -51.91 -21.49
N PRO A 162 -16.52 -51.46 -20.35
CA PRO A 162 -15.79 -50.74 -19.29
C PRO A 162 -15.35 -51.65 -18.14
N HIS A 163 -14.24 -51.29 -17.47
CA HIS A 163 -14.04 -51.71 -16.08
C HIS A 163 -13.85 -50.48 -15.17
N GLN A 164 -14.82 -50.38 -14.27
CA GLN A 164 -15.00 -49.41 -13.20
C GLN A 164 -13.93 -49.54 -12.09
N PRO A 165 -13.87 -48.53 -11.19
CA PRO A 165 -12.79 -48.37 -10.22
C PRO A 165 -13.05 -49.23 -8.97
N VAL A 166 -11.98 -49.63 -8.28
CA VAL A 166 -12.08 -50.11 -6.90
C VAL A 166 -11.19 -49.21 -6.04
N ALA A 167 -11.86 -48.52 -5.12
CA ALA A 167 -11.28 -47.69 -4.08
C ALA A 167 -10.82 -48.57 -2.87
N PRO A 168 -10.58 -48.05 -1.66
CA PRO A 168 -9.34 -48.28 -0.93
C PRO A 168 -9.52 -49.18 0.32
N ALA A 169 -8.41 -49.29 1.07
CA ALA A 169 -8.31 -49.59 2.51
C ALA A 169 -7.99 -51.03 2.92
N ALA A 170 -7.01 -51.14 3.83
CA ALA A 170 -7.04 -51.86 5.13
C ALA A 170 -5.60 -52.22 5.58
N PRO A 171 -5.36 -52.72 6.81
CA PRO A 171 -5.74 -52.14 8.11
C PRO A 171 -4.58 -52.15 9.13
N SER A 172 -4.83 -51.50 10.26
CA SER A 172 -4.07 -51.47 11.51
C SER A 172 -3.56 -52.84 11.99
N ARG A 173 -2.37 -52.88 12.63
CA ARG A 173 -1.93 -54.03 13.43
C ARG A 173 -1.60 -53.61 14.88
N PRO A 174 -1.94 -54.43 15.90
CA PRO A 174 -1.83 -54.07 17.31
C PRO A 174 -0.51 -54.53 17.98
N THR A 175 -0.32 -54.01 19.19
CA THR A 175 0.60 -54.36 20.31
C THR A 175 0.33 -55.78 20.89
N PRO A 176 0.95 -56.25 22.01
CA PRO A 176 2.31 -56.21 22.58
C PRO A 176 2.81 -57.69 22.78
N PRO A 177 3.53 -58.19 23.82
CA PRO A 177 3.57 -57.84 25.27
C PRO A 177 4.71 -56.91 25.71
#